data_AF-A0A7Y2HEM6-F1
#
_entry.id   AF-A0A7Y2HEM6-F1
#
_cell.length_a   1.000
_cell.length_b   1.000
_cell.length_c   1.000
_cell.angle_alpha   90.00
_cell.angle_beta   90.00
_cell.angle_gamma   90.00
#
_symmetry.space_group_name_H-M   'P 1'
#
loop_
_entity.id
_entity.type
_entity.pdbx_description
1 polymer ?
#
loop_
_entity_poly.entity_id
_entity_poly.type
_entity_poly.pdbx_seq_one_letter_code
_entity_poly.pdbx_strand_id
1 'polypeptide(L)' 'MRSLFLLLALIFTSLSINSQSIDMSLFQGLEPRNIGPAGMSGRITAIDVELSDTDNIYIGAAAGGVWKSENAGHTFTP' A
#
# COMPACT_ATOMS: atom_id res chain seq x y z
N MET A 1 43.86 -9.48 -32.29
CA MET A 1 43.55 -10.80 -31.68
C MET A 1 43.22 -10.69 -30.19
N ARG A 2 44.03 -10.01 -29.36
CA ARG A 2 43.73 -9.79 -27.92
C ARG A 2 42.39 -9.08 -27.64
N SER A 3 42.04 -8.03 -28.38
CA SER A 3 40.76 -7.30 -28.21
C SER A 3 39.54 -8.16 -28.56
N LEU A 4 39.65 -9.03 -29.56
CA LEU A 4 38.57 -9.93 -29.97
C LEU A 4 38.28 -10.98 -28.88
N PHE A 5 39.33 -11.44 -28.20
CA PHE A 5 39.22 -12.37 -27.07
C PHE A 5 38.54 -11.73 -25.86
N LEU A 6 38.87 -10.45 -25.58
CA LEU A 6 38.23 -9.68 -24.51
C LEU A 6 36.74 -9.41 -24.80
N LEU A 7 36.40 -9.11 -26.06
CA LEU A 7 35.01 -8.86 -26.46
C LEU A 7 34.16 -10.13 -26.34
N LEU A 8 34.72 -11.28 -26.73
CA LEU A 8 34.05 -12.57 -26.62
C LEU A 8 33.82 -12.98 -25.15
N ALA A 9 34.80 -12.73 -24.28
CA ALA A 9 34.66 -12.97 -22.84
C ALA A 9 33.55 -12.10 -22.22
N LEU A 10 33.47 -10.82 -22.61
CA LEU A 10 32.44 -9.90 -22.13
C LEU A 10 31.03 -10.35 -22.55
N ILE A 11 30.87 -10.77 -23.80
CA ILE A 11 29.59 -11.31 -24.31
C ILE A 11 29.20 -12.57 -23.52
N PHE A 12 30.15 -13.47 -23.25
CA PHE A 12 29.89 -14.69 -22.50
C PHE A 12 29.41 -14.42 -21.06
N THR A 13 29.98 -13.41 -20.39
CA THR A 13 29.54 -13.01 -19.04
C THR A 13 28.15 -12.40 -19.01
N SER A 14 27.75 -11.68 -20.07
CA SER A 14 26.43 -11.05 -20.16
C SER A 14 25.28 -12.08 -20.31
N LEU A 15 25.57 -13.25 -20.89
CA LEU A 15 24.59 -14.32 -21.09
C LEU A 15 24.23 -15.09 -19.81
N SER A 16 24.97 -14.88 -18.72
CA SER A 16 24.78 -15.60 -17.44
C SER A 16 24.05 -14.78 -16.37
N ILE A 17 23.64 -13.54 -16.69
CA ILE A 17 22.90 -12.69 -15.74
C ILE A 17 21.42 -13.04 -15.83
N ASN A 18 20.97 -13.95 -14.97
CA ASN A 18 19.55 -14.22 -14.77
C ASN A 18 19.06 -13.42 -13.56
N SER A 19 17.88 -12.80 -13.68
CA SER A 19 17.22 -12.19 -12.52
C SER A 19 16.75 -13.25 -11.54
N GLN A 20 16.86 -12.98 -10.25
CA GLN A 20 16.19 -13.79 -9.24
C GLN A 20 14.66 -13.69 -9.41
N SER A 21 13.97 -14.83 -9.29
CA SER A 21 12.51 -14.88 -9.24
C SER A 21 12.04 -14.55 -7.82
N ILE A 22 11.05 -13.65 -7.71
CA ILE A 22 10.43 -13.34 -6.43
C ILE A 22 9.48 -14.47 -6.07
N ASP A 23 9.73 -15.14 -4.95
CA ASP A 23 8.82 -16.13 -4.40
C ASP A 23 7.66 -15.42 -3.68
N MET A 24 6.48 -15.43 -4.33
CA MET A 24 5.27 -14.83 -3.78
C MET A 24 4.74 -15.58 -2.55
N SER A 25 5.20 -16.81 -2.29
CA SER A 25 4.84 -17.55 -1.07
C SER A 25 5.33 -16.87 0.20
N LEU A 26 6.46 -16.15 0.12
CA LEU A 26 7.02 -15.37 1.22
C LEU A 26 6.11 -14.23 1.67
N PHE A 27 5.15 -13.81 0.84
CA PHE A 27 4.23 -12.72 1.12
C PHE A 27 2.85 -13.20 1.58
N GLN A 28 2.58 -14.52 1.59
CA GLN A 28 1.24 -15.07 1.90
C GLN A 28 0.75 -14.73 3.33
N GLY A 29 1.65 -14.45 4.27
CA GLY A 29 1.29 -14.05 5.64
C GLY A 29 1.25 -12.53 5.88
N LEU A 30 1.47 -11.72 4.83
CA LEU A 30 1.47 -10.26 4.97
C LEU A 30 0.09 -9.71 4.69
N GLU A 31 -0.62 -9.36 5.75
CA GLU A 31 -1.87 -8.61 5.65
C GLU A 31 -1.61 -7.10 5.69
N PRO A 32 -2.25 -6.31 4.81
CA PRO A 32 -2.30 -4.87 4.97
C PRO A 32 -2.90 -4.54 6.34
N ARG A 33 -2.09 -3.96 7.22
CA ARG A 33 -2.53 -3.53 8.54
C ARG A 33 -2.35 -2.03 8.69
N ASN A 34 -3.28 -1.40 9.37
CA ASN A 34 -3.11 -0.02 9.79
C ASN A 34 -1.97 0.04 10.82
N ILE A 35 -0.94 0.86 10.57
CA ILE A 35 0.20 1.05 11.48
C ILE A 35 0.03 2.29 12.37
N GLY A 36 -1.17 2.87 12.41
CA GLY A 36 -1.42 4.18 12.98
C GLY A 36 -0.94 5.33 12.07
N PRO A 37 -1.22 6.58 12.44
CA PRO A 37 -0.83 7.74 11.65
C PRO A 37 0.69 7.94 11.71
N ALA A 38 1.39 7.67 10.60
CA ALA A 38 2.82 7.97 10.47
C ALA A 38 3.10 9.49 10.37
N GLY A 39 2.08 10.28 10.09
CA GLY A 39 2.07 11.74 10.22
C GLY A 39 0.80 12.16 10.95
N MET A 40 0.94 12.87 12.06
CA MET A 40 -0.21 13.43 12.78
C MET A 40 -1.00 14.36 11.84
N SER A 41 -2.31 14.10 11.76
CA SER A 41 -3.37 14.94 11.19
C SER A 41 -3.67 14.74 9.69
N GLY A 42 -4.67 13.90 9.43
CA GLY A 42 -5.54 14.08 8.27
C GLY A 42 -6.60 15.14 8.59
N ARG A 43 -6.87 16.05 7.65
CA ARG A 43 -7.95 17.04 7.82
C ARG A 43 -9.28 16.37 7.52
N ILE A 44 -10.21 16.41 8.48
CA ILE A 44 -11.62 16.09 8.22
C ILE A 44 -12.27 17.30 7.57
N THR A 45 -12.91 17.11 6.41
CA THR A 45 -13.54 18.18 5.64
C THR A 45 -15.05 18.07 5.59
N ALA A 46 -15.61 16.91 5.89
CA ALA A 46 -17.05 16.67 5.92
C ALA A 46 -17.39 15.65 7.00
N ILE A 47 -18.53 15.87 7.65
CA ILE A 47 -19.17 14.92 8.57
C ILE A 47 -20.66 14.98 8.25
N ASP A 48 -21.28 13.81 8.09
CA ASP A 48 -22.73 13.69 7.91
C ASP A 48 -23.26 12.48 8.69
N VAL A 49 -24.56 12.48 8.97
CA VAL A 49 -25.23 11.44 9.76
C VAL A 49 -26.51 11.00 9.06
N GLU A 50 -26.79 9.70 9.10
CA GLU A 50 -28.08 9.20 8.63
C GLU A 50 -29.20 9.62 9.59
N LEU A 51 -30.17 10.39 9.08
CA LEU A 51 -31.23 10.95 9.94
C LEU A 51 -32.22 9.89 10.46
N SER A 52 -32.33 8.74 9.78
CA SER A 52 -33.15 7.61 10.24
C SER A 52 -32.46 6.73 11.28
N ASP A 53 -31.14 6.80 11.39
CA ASP A 53 -30.33 6.05 12.34
C ASP A 53 -29.04 6.82 12.66
N THR A 54 -29.07 7.54 13.78
CA THR A 54 -27.99 8.47 14.13
C THR A 54 -26.70 7.76 14.57
N ASP A 55 -26.72 6.44 14.73
CA ASP A 55 -25.52 5.66 15.01
C ASP A 55 -24.65 5.50 13.74
N ASN A 56 -25.26 5.68 12.56
CA ASN A 56 -24.58 5.67 11.26
C ASN A 56 -24.02 7.05 10.90
N ILE A 57 -22.71 7.21 11.06
CA ILE A 57 -21.98 8.47 10.81
C ILE A 57 -20.98 8.26 9.67
N TYR A 58 -20.91 9.23 8.74
CA TYR A 58 -19.95 9.26 7.64
C TYR A 58 -18.98 10.42 7.80
N ILE A 59 -17.69 10.17 7.58
CA ILE A 59 -16.62 11.17 7.68
C ILE A 59 -15.82 11.21 6.38
N GLY A 60 -15.66 12.40 5.80
CA GLY A 60 -14.79 12.64 4.66
C GLY A 60 -13.47 13.28 5.08
N ALA A 61 -12.35 12.61 4.79
CA ALA A 61 -11.00 13.11 5.03
C ALA A 61 -10.38 13.68 3.74
N ALA A 62 -9.67 14.81 3.85
CA ALA A 62 -9.09 15.54 2.71
C ALA A 62 -8.16 14.70 1.81
N ALA A 63 -7.41 13.76 2.39
CA ALA A 63 -6.54 12.82 1.68
C ALA A 63 -6.70 11.38 2.21
N GLY A 64 -7.69 11.14 3.09
CA GLY A 64 -7.84 9.89 3.84
C GLY A 64 -9.04 9.05 3.41
N GLY A 65 -9.77 9.44 2.38
CA GLY A 65 -10.98 8.74 1.91
C GLY A 65 -12.23 9.03 2.74
N VAL A 66 -13.20 8.14 2.65
CA VAL A 66 -14.47 8.18 3.40
C VAL A 66 -14.43 7.10 4.46
N TRP A 67 -14.98 7.38 5.63
CA TRP A 67 -15.03 6.48 6.77
C TRP A 67 -16.46 6.40 7.28
N LYS A 68 -16.88 5.20 7.70
CA LYS A 68 -18.20 4.94 8.28
C LYS A 68 -18.05 4.48 9.73
N SER A 69 -18.90 4.98 10.61
CA SER A 69 -19.19 4.42 11.92
C SER A 69 -20.62 3.91 11.94
N GLU A 70 -20.84 2.77 12.61
CA GLU A 70 -22.15 2.17 12.87
C GLU A 70 -22.42 2.09 14.39
N ASN A 71 -21.67 2.85 15.17
CA ASN A 71 -21.72 2.85 16.63
C ASN A 71 -21.53 4.25 17.20
N ALA A 72 -22.27 5.22 16.66
CA ALA A 72 -22.29 6.60 17.15
C ALA A 72 -20.91 7.27 17.23
N GLY A 73 -19.97 6.88 16.37
CA GLY A 73 -18.63 7.43 16.30
C GLY A 73 -17.61 6.82 17.28
N HIS A 74 -17.91 5.69 17.92
CA HIS A 74 -16.94 4.99 18.76
C HIS A 74 -15.79 4.37 17.97
N THR A 75 -16.10 3.80 16.79
CA THR A 75 -15.10 3.25 15.86
C THR A 75 -15.46 3.56 14.41
N PHE A 76 -14.45 3.65 13.56
CA PHE A 76 -14.61 3.92 12.13
C PHE A 76 -13.90 2.85 11.29
N THR A 77 -14.54 2.46 10.20
CA THR A 77 -13.97 1.64 9.14
C THR A 77 -13.88 2.46 7.85
N PRO A 78 -12.78 2.37 7.09
CA PRO A 78 -12.66 3.00 5.77
C PRO A 78 -13.56 2.34 4.73
#